data_AF-A0A815T385-F1
#
_entry.id   AF-A0A815T385-F1
#
_cell.length_a   1.000
_cell.length_b   1.000
_cell.length_c   1.000
_cell.angle_alpha   90.00
_cell.angle_beta   90.00
_cell.angle_gamma   90.00
#
_symmetry.space_group_name_H-M   'P 1'
#
loop_
_entity.id
_entity.type
_entity.pdbx_description
1 polymer ?
#
loop_
_entity_poly.entity_id
_entity_poly.type
_entity_poly.pdbx_seq_one_letter_code
_entity_poly.pdbx_strand_id
1 'polypeptide(L)'
;MVSHCKTAGKREDYVAELKAFIDVDIYGRCGLYQCAKNDMNCWKILEQNYKFYLSFENSICSHYVTEKLFAILDYDLIPVVFGGANYSSIMPPHS
;
A
#
# COMPACT_ATOMS: atom_id res chain seq x y z
N MET A 1 -0.34 -5.53 -0.46
CA MET A 1 -1.21 -6.62 0.01
C MET A 1 -2.28 -6.10 0.95
N VAL A 2 -3.52 -6.53 0.75
CA VAL A 2 -4.70 -5.95 1.41
C VAL A 2 -5.68 -7.05 1.84
N SER A 3 -6.10 -7.01 3.11
CA SER A 3 -7.06 -7.96 3.68
C SER A 3 -8.35 -7.34 4.23
N HIS A 4 -8.38 -6.01 4.39
CA HIS A 4 -9.53 -5.24 4.87
C HIS A 4 -10.12 -4.42 3.72
N CYS A 5 -11.28 -4.82 3.20
CA CYS A 5 -11.78 -4.34 1.91
C CYS A 5 -12.73 -3.14 2.01
N LYS A 6 -13.24 -2.85 3.21
CA LYS A 6 -14.10 -1.71 3.49
C LYS A 6 -13.47 -0.93 4.62
N THR A 7 -12.89 0.23 4.35
CA THR A 7 -12.10 0.95 5.35
C THR A 7 -12.72 2.31 5.67
N ALA A 8 -12.51 2.81 6.88
CA ALA A 8 -13.07 4.10 7.30
C ALA A 8 -12.54 5.27 6.45
N GLY A 9 -11.28 5.15 6.00
CA GLY A 9 -10.61 6.08 5.08
C GLY A 9 -10.94 5.87 3.61
N LYS A 10 -11.79 4.88 3.26
CA LYS A 10 -12.26 4.61 1.88
C LYS A 10 -11.13 4.47 0.85
N ARG A 11 -10.02 3.84 1.25
CA ARG A 11 -8.88 3.68 0.34
C ARG A 11 -9.22 2.80 -0.87
N GLU A 12 -10.19 1.90 -0.72
CA GLU A 12 -10.76 1.11 -1.79
C GLU A 12 -11.42 1.96 -2.88
N ASP A 13 -12.13 3.02 -2.49
CA ASP A 13 -12.77 3.95 -3.44
C ASP A 13 -11.71 4.73 -4.21
N TYR A 14 -10.68 5.23 -3.52
CA TYR A 14 -9.56 5.92 -4.17
C TYR A 14 -8.86 5.01 -5.19
N VAL A 15 -8.57 3.76 -4.82
CA VAL A 15 -7.92 2.80 -5.72
C VAL A 15 -8.83 2.45 -6.90
N ALA A 16 -10.15 2.38 -6.70
CA ALA A 16 -11.11 2.15 -7.77
C ALA A 16 -11.10 3.27 -8.81
N GLU A 17 -11.03 4.53 -8.38
CA GLU A 17 -10.89 5.68 -9.28
C GLU A 17 -9.52 5.70 -9.98
N LEU A 18 -8.43 5.42 -9.25
CA LEU A 18 -7.07 5.38 -9.80
C LEU A 18 -6.93 4.37 -10.94
N LYS A 19 -7.62 3.23 -10.83
CA LYS A 19 -7.66 2.17 -11.85
C LYS A 19 -8.20 2.61 -13.21
N ALA A 20 -8.94 3.72 -13.27
CA ALA A 20 -9.41 4.26 -14.55
C ALA A 20 -8.27 4.90 -15.36
N PHE A 21 -7.14 5.23 -14.72
CA PHE A 21 -6.04 5.99 -15.33
C PHE A 21 -4.76 5.16 -15.48
N ILE A 22 -4.52 4.22 -14.57
CA ILE A 22 -3.34 3.36 -14.58
C ILE A 22 -3.72 1.94 -14.16
N ASP A 23 -2.95 0.96 -14.62
CA ASP A 23 -3.11 -0.42 -14.19
C ASP A 23 -2.68 -0.58 -12.72
N VAL A 24 -3.59 -1.08 -11.89
CA VAL A 24 -3.33 -1.34 -10.47
C VAL A 24 -3.72 -2.76 -10.12
N ASP A 25 -2.73 -3.58 -9.76
CA ASP A 25 -2.96 -4.93 -9.30
C ASP A 25 -3.15 -4.98 -7.78
N ILE A 26 -4.24 -5.61 -7.35
CA ILE A 26 -4.57 -5.74 -5.93
C ILE A 26 -4.25 -7.16 -5.49
N TYR A 27 -3.27 -7.25 -4.59
CA TYR A 27 -2.87 -8.51 -3.95
C TYR A 27 -3.51 -8.65 -2.56
N GLY A 28 -3.93 -9.87 -2.22
CA GLY A 28 -4.55 -10.24 -0.96
C GLY A 28 -6.05 -10.50 -1.08
N ARG A 29 -6.73 -10.66 0.07
CA ARG A 29 -8.15 -11.05 0.15
C ARG A 29 -9.10 -10.15 -0.64
N CYS A 30 -8.75 -8.88 -0.80
CA CYS A 30 -9.60 -7.88 -1.45
C CYS A 30 -9.34 -7.74 -2.96
N GLY A 31 -8.46 -8.56 -3.53
CA GLY A 31 -8.11 -8.51 -4.95
C GLY A 31 -8.16 -9.88 -5.61
N LEU A 32 -7.81 -9.88 -6.90
CA LEU A 32 -7.80 -11.10 -7.73
C LEU A 32 -6.57 -11.97 -7.44
N TYR A 33 -5.43 -11.35 -7.11
CA TYR A 33 -4.20 -12.06 -6.81
C TYR A 33 -4.16 -12.42 -5.32
N GLN A 34 -4.18 -13.71 -5.02
CA GLN A 34 -4.11 -14.17 -3.64
C GLN A 34 -2.67 -14.20 -3.16
N CYS A 35 -2.45 -13.60 -2.00
CA CYS A 35 -1.20 -13.70 -1.26
C CYS A 35 -1.51 -13.94 0.21
N ALA A 36 -0.95 -15.02 0.75
CA ALA A 36 -1.08 -15.31 2.17
C ALA A 36 -0.32 -14.26 2.98
N LYS A 37 -0.80 -14.00 4.20
CA LYS A 37 -0.10 -13.12 5.13
C LYS A 37 1.28 -13.72 5.42
N ASN A 38 2.34 -12.92 5.24
CA ASN A 38 3.75 -13.32 5.39
C ASN A 38 4.29 -14.30 4.34
N ASP A 39 3.65 -14.41 3.17
CA ASP A 39 4.24 -15.15 2.06
C ASP A 39 5.42 -14.37 1.46
N MET A 40 6.63 -14.84 1.72
CA MET A 40 7.85 -14.23 1.16
C MET A 40 7.90 -14.29 -0.37
N ASN A 41 7.27 -15.28 -0.99
CA ASN A 41 7.24 -15.36 -2.45
C ASN A 41 6.42 -14.21 -3.05
N CYS A 42 5.35 -13.80 -2.36
CA CYS A 42 4.57 -12.64 -2.78
C CYS A 42 5.40 -11.36 -2.81
N TRP A 43 6.22 -11.12 -1.78
CA TRP A 43 7.09 -9.94 -1.77
C TRP A 43 8.12 -9.97 -2.91
N LYS A 44 8.72 -11.11 -3.20
CA LYS A 44 9.63 -11.27 -4.35
C LYS A 44 8.93 -11.01 -5.69
N ILE A 45 7.71 -11.53 -5.86
CA ILE A 45 6.91 -11.27 -7.07
C ILE A 45 6.64 -9.76 -7.19
N LEU A 46 6.29 -9.11 -6.09
CA LEU A 46 6.02 -7.67 -6.10
C LEU A 46 7.26 -6.86 -6.51
N GLU A 47 8.40 -7.15 -5.89
CA GLU A 47 9.68 -6.49 -6.17
C GLU A 47 10.15 -6.66 -7.61
N GLN A 48 9.92 -7.84 -8.20
CA GLN A 48 10.32 -8.13 -9.58
C GLN A 48 9.44 -7.46 -10.63
N ASN A 49 8.15 -7.28 -10.34
CA ASN A 49 7.16 -6.89 -11.36
C ASN A 49 6.67 -5.45 -11.21
N TYR A 50 6.86 -4.82 -10.05
CA TYR A 50 6.35 -3.48 -9.78
C TYR A 50 7.44 -2.54 -9.29
N LYS A 51 7.20 -1.24 -9.45
CA LYS A 51 8.05 -0.17 -8.89
C LYS A 51 7.37 0.59 -7.77
N PHE A 52 6.05 0.64 -7.78
CA PHE A 52 5.25 1.38 -6.80
C PHE A 52 4.39 0.43 -5.99
N TYR A 53 4.33 0.67 -4.68
CA TYR A 53 3.44 -0.05 -3.77
C TYR A 53 2.54 0.95 -3.04
N LEU A 54 1.22 0.74 -3.09
CA LEU A 54 0.27 1.62 -2.41
C LEU A 54 0.18 1.29 -0.91
N SER A 55 0.93 2.04 -0.09
CA SER A 55 0.99 1.94 1.37
C SER A 55 -0.12 2.75 2.06
N PHE A 56 -1.36 2.59 1.60
CA PHE A 56 -2.49 3.38 2.08
C PHE A 56 -3.03 2.89 3.42
N GLU A 57 -3.31 3.82 4.32
CA GLU A 57 -3.86 3.49 5.63
C GLU A 57 -5.37 3.25 5.58
N ASN A 58 -5.85 2.42 6.51
CA ASN A 58 -7.27 2.08 6.57
C ASN A 58 -8.16 3.26 6.99
N SER A 59 -7.59 4.26 7.65
CA SER A 59 -8.29 5.45 8.18
C SER A 59 -7.44 6.69 7.94
N ILE A 60 -8.11 7.83 7.71
CA ILE A 60 -7.44 9.13 7.59
C ILE A 60 -7.42 9.78 8.97
N CYS A 61 -6.35 9.54 9.73
CA CYS A 61 -6.20 10.05 11.09
C CYS A 61 -4.81 10.69 11.27
N SER A 62 -4.75 11.74 12.09
CA SER A 62 -3.48 12.34 12.50
C SER A 62 -2.62 11.31 13.22
N HIS A 63 -1.31 11.32 12.93
CA HIS A 63 -0.31 10.41 13.49
C HIS A 63 -0.53 8.91 13.23
N TYR A 64 -1.49 8.53 12.39
CA TYR A 64 -1.75 7.11 12.08
C TYR A 64 -0.85 6.65 10.94
N VAL A 65 0.26 6.01 11.31
CA VAL A 65 1.20 5.34 10.40
C VAL A 65 1.49 3.95 10.95
N THR A 66 1.43 2.95 10.07
CA THR A 66 1.53 1.53 10.45
C THR A 66 2.65 0.83 9.69
N GLU A 67 2.73 -0.50 9.85
CA GLU A 67 3.67 -1.37 9.15
C GLU A 67 3.63 -1.23 7.62
N LYS A 68 2.52 -0.74 7.05
CA LYS A 68 2.37 -0.60 5.59
C LYS A 68 3.39 0.34 4.97
N LEU A 69 3.83 1.37 5.69
CA LEU A 69 4.90 2.25 5.23
C LEU A 69 6.24 1.54 5.35
N PHE A 70 6.56 1.04 6.55
CA PHE A 70 7.90 0.57 6.89
C PHE A 70 8.26 -0.77 6.25
N ALA A 71 7.32 -1.71 6.16
CA ALA A 71 7.58 -3.05 5.63
C ALA A 71 8.00 -3.06 4.15
N ILE A 72 7.71 -1.98 3.42
CA ILE A 72 8.07 -1.85 2.00
C ILE A 72 9.51 -1.39 1.82
N LEU A 73 10.07 -0.71 2.82
CA LEU A 73 11.43 -0.17 2.77
C LEU A 73 12.51 -1.26 2.77
N ASP A 74 12.14 -2.49 3.13
CA ASP A 74 13.02 -3.67 3.06
C ASP A 74 13.09 -4.27 1.64
N TYR A 75 12.37 -3.70 0.66
CA TYR A 75 12.27 -4.18 -0.72
C TYR A 75 12.55 -3.05 -1.71
N ASP A 76 12.91 -3.40 -2.96
CA ASP A 76 13.14 -2.44 -4.05
C ASP A 76 11.83 -1.88 -4.65
N LEU A 77 10.98 -1.35 -3.76
CA LEU A 77 9.67 -0.79 -4.06
C LEU A 77 9.52 0.62 -3.48
N ILE A 78 8.90 1.51 -4.24
CA ILE A 78 8.63 2.89 -3.82
C ILE A 78 7.25 2.94 -3.14
N PRO A 79 7.16 3.23 -1.83
CA PRO A 79 5.88 3.33 -1.15
C PRO A 79 5.16 4.64 -1.53
N VAL A 80 3.95 4.51 -2.07
CA VAL A 80 3.03 5.63 -2.28
C VAL A 80 2.08 5.68 -1.10
N VAL A 81 2.13 6.75 -0.32
CA VAL A 81 1.36 6.90 0.92
C VAL A 81 0.11 7.74 0.72
N PHE A 82 -0.95 7.35 1.43
CA PHE A 82 -2.17 8.12 1.58
C PHE A 82 -2.72 7.88 2.99
N GLY A 83 -2.87 8.96 3.76
CA GLY A 83 -3.24 8.92 5.16
C GLY A 83 -3.27 10.32 5.77
N GLY A 84 -3.64 10.41 7.05
CA GLY A 84 -3.76 11.69 7.77
C GLY A 84 -2.51 12.14 8.52
N ALA A 85 -1.41 11.39 8.43
CA ALA A 85 -0.18 11.68 9.16
C ALA A 85 0.72 12.72 8.46
N ASN A 86 1.61 13.36 9.23
CA ASN A 86 2.66 14.20 8.67
C ASN A 86 3.87 13.35 8.23
N TYR A 87 3.83 12.82 7.00
CA TYR A 87 4.90 11.96 6.48
C TYR A 87 6.26 12.65 6.38
N SER A 88 6.30 13.98 6.20
CA SER A 88 7.57 14.74 6.15
C SER A 88 8.33 14.75 7.48
N SER A 89 7.66 14.47 8.60
CA SER A 89 8.31 14.27 9.90
C SER A 89 8.77 12.84 10.16
N ILE A 90 8.40 11.89 9.29
CA ILE A 90 8.63 10.45 9.48
C ILE A 90 9.63 9.94 8.45
N MET A 91 9.54 10.39 7.20
CA MET A 91 10.39 9.99 6.09
C MET A 91 11.25 11.17 5.60
N PRO A 92 12.47 10.91 5.12
CA PRO A 92 13.28 11.95 4.47
C PRO A 92 12.56 12.56 3.26
N PRO A 93 12.72 13.86 3.00
CA PRO A 93 12.18 14.47 1.80
C PRO A 93 12.87 13.87 0.55
N HIS A 94 12.12 13.70 -0.54
CA HIS A 94 12.61 13.16 -1.82
C HIS A 94 13.22 11.75 -1.74
N SER A 95 12.74 10.95 -0.78
CA SER A 95 13.03 9.51 -0.69
C SER A 95 11.93 8.65 -1.31
#